data_AF-A0A8J9WZY8-F1
#
_entry.id   AF-A0A8J9WZY8-F1
#
_cell.length_a   1.000
_cell.length_b   1.000
_cell.length_c   1.000
_cell.angle_alpha   90.00
_cell.angle_beta   90.00
_cell.angle_gamma   90.00
#
_symmetry.space_group_name_H-M   'P 1'
#
loop_
_entity.id
_entity.type
_entity.pdbx_description
1 polymer ?
#
loop_
_entity_poly.entity_id
_entity_poly.type
_entity_poly.pdbx_seq_one_letter_code
_entity_poly.pdbx_strand_id
1 'polypeptide(L)'
;ESVSRRKLQHEVQDLRGVVRVYCRTTAPTDSNAAKLMSHPSQETLLLHRGKNVGDLTPLSYDFDRVFDSQASQDDLYAELEDVCLGVLDGYNVCILAYGQSGTGKTRTILGDVK
;
A
#
# COMPACT_ATOMS: atom_id res chain seq x y z
N GLU A 1 7.49 -18.52 -26.47
CA GLU A 1 7.56 -17.19 -25.81
C GLU A 1 6.97 -17.15 -24.41
N SER A 2 5.81 -17.76 -24.16
CA SER A 2 5.09 -17.66 -22.86
C SER A 2 5.84 -18.28 -21.65
N VAL A 3 6.75 -19.23 -21.86
CA VAL A 3 7.54 -19.85 -20.77
C VAL A 3 8.65 -18.91 -20.27
N SER A 4 9.36 -18.26 -21.19
CA SER A 4 10.46 -17.34 -20.84
C SER A 4 9.95 -16.08 -20.15
N ARG A 5 8.80 -15.56 -20.58
CA ARG A 5 8.14 -14.42 -19.92
C ARG A 5 7.82 -14.73 -18.45
N ARG A 6 7.23 -15.90 -18.18
CA ARG A 6 6.90 -16.34 -16.80
C ARG A 6 8.13 -16.48 -15.92
N LYS A 7 9.23 -17.03 -16.46
CA LYS A 7 10.50 -17.12 -15.72
C LYS A 7 11.05 -15.75 -15.33
N LEU A 8 11.06 -14.81 -16.27
CA LEU A 8 11.50 -13.44 -16.00
C LEU A 8 10.59 -12.72 -14.99
N GLN A 9 9.27 -12.90 -15.12
CA GLN A 9 8.32 -12.32 -14.17
C GLN A 9 8.54 -12.86 -12.75
N HIS A 10 8.78 -14.17 -12.61
CA HIS A 10 9.08 -14.77 -11.32
C HIS A 10 10.40 -14.25 -10.72
N GLU A 11 11.47 -14.16 -11.53
CA GLU A 11 12.75 -13.61 -11.08
C GLU A 11 12.61 -12.14 -10.63
N VAL A 12 11.83 -11.34 -11.36
CA VAL A 12 11.49 -9.97 -10.93
C VAL A 12 10.74 -9.98 -9.60
N GLN A 13 9.81 -10.91 -9.39
CA GLN A 13 9.07 -11.00 -8.13
C GLN A 13 9.97 -11.39 -6.95
N ASP A 14 10.90 -12.31 -7.15
CA ASP A 14 11.88 -12.71 -6.15
C ASP A 14 12.81 -11.54 -5.79
N LEU A 15 13.26 -10.77 -6.79
CA LEU A 15 14.10 -9.58 -6.59
C LEU A 15 13.37 -8.45 -5.85
N ARG A 16 12.06 -8.28 -6.10
CA ARG A 16 11.21 -7.33 -5.37
C ARG A 16 10.87 -7.80 -3.95
N GLY A 17 11.28 -9.01 -3.56
CA GLY A 17 11.06 -9.55 -2.23
C GLY A 17 9.75 -10.34 -2.10
N VAL A 18 9.83 -11.39 -1.26
CA VAL A 18 8.74 -12.33 -0.96
C VAL A 18 7.65 -11.72 -0.07
N VAL A 19 8.05 -10.81 0.83
CA VAL A 19 7.13 -10.09 1.71
C VAL A 19 7.20 -8.61 1.35
N ARG A 20 6.04 -8.04 1.01
CA ARG A 20 5.90 -6.62 0.66
C ARG A 20 4.84 -5.98 1.54
N VAL A 21 5.14 -4.78 2.01
CA VAL A 21 4.29 -3.98 2.88
C VAL A 21 3.92 -2.69 2.16
N TYR A 22 2.65 -2.59 1.84
CA TYR A 22 2.05 -1.41 1.22
C TYR A 22 1.28 -0.60 2.26
N CYS A 23 1.45 0.72 2.25
CA CYS A 23 0.65 1.62 3.07
C CYS A 23 -0.44 2.26 2.22
N ARG A 24 -1.70 2.24 2.68
CA ARG A 24 -2.80 2.99 2.05
C ARG A 24 -3.39 3.95 3.06
N THR A 25 -3.31 5.24 2.75
CA THR A 25 -3.95 6.27 3.56
C THR A 25 -5.38 6.50 3.08
N THR A 26 -6.28 6.79 4.03
CA THR A 26 -7.66 7.16 3.70
C THR A 26 -7.81 8.67 3.78
N ALA A 27 -8.78 9.21 3.06
CA ALA A 27 -9.09 10.64 3.14
C ALA A 27 -9.33 11.03 4.60
N PRO A 28 -8.64 12.05 5.12
CA PRO A 28 -8.78 12.46 6.50
C PRO A 28 -10.21 12.98 6.72
N THR A 29 -10.91 12.40 7.70
CA THR A 29 -12.26 12.85 8.09
C THR A 29 -12.25 14.29 8.62
N ASP A 30 -11.14 14.68 9.26
CA ASP A 30 -10.95 16.00 9.84
C ASP A 30 -9.79 16.75 9.18
N SER A 31 -9.94 18.06 8.97
CA SER A 31 -8.89 18.94 8.41
C SER A 31 -7.58 18.92 9.21
N ASN A 32 -7.63 18.56 10.50
CA ASN A 32 -6.45 18.38 11.33
C ASN A 32 -5.70 17.08 11.03
N ALA A 33 -6.39 16.00 10.63
CA ALA A 33 -5.75 14.74 10.27
C ALA A 33 -4.94 14.84 8.97
N ALA A 34 -5.34 15.73 8.05
CA ALA A 34 -4.56 16.05 6.85
C ALA A 34 -3.19 16.66 7.17
N LYS A 35 -3.04 17.37 8.30
CA LYS A 35 -1.77 17.98 8.72
C LYS A 35 -0.85 17.02 9.48
N LEU A 36 -1.36 15.86 9.89
CA LEU A 36 -0.59 14.87 10.66
C LEU A 36 0.20 13.91 9.78
N MET A 37 -0.12 13.82 8.48
CA MET A 37 0.54 12.89 7.55
C MET A 37 1.09 13.65 6.35
N SER A 38 2.32 13.36 5.96
CA SER A 38 2.93 13.87 4.73
C SER A 38 3.73 12.79 4.02
N HIS A 39 3.76 12.85 2.69
CA HIS A 39 4.39 11.84 1.84
C HIS A 39 5.51 12.51 1.04
N PRO A 40 6.77 12.52 1.55
CA PRO A 40 7.90 13.09 0.81
C PRO A 40 8.29 12.26 -0.43
N SER A 41 7.99 10.96 -0.43
CA SER A 41 8.27 10.03 -1.52
C SER A 41 7.14 9.00 -1.65
N GLN A 42 7.21 8.13 -2.67
CA GLN A 42 6.28 7.02 -2.84
C GLN A 42 6.55 5.84 -1.88
N GLU A 43 7.63 5.87 -1.11
CA GLU A 43 8.04 4.78 -0.22
C GLU A 43 7.99 5.20 1.26
N THR A 44 8.06 6.51 1.53
CA THR A 44 8.15 7.03 2.89
C THR A 44 6.89 7.79 3.28
N LEU A 45 6.36 7.44 4.46
CA LEU A 45 5.27 8.15 5.12
C LEU A 45 5.80 8.84 6.38
N LEU A 46 5.60 10.15 6.48
CA LEU A 46 5.92 10.93 7.67
C LEU A 46 4.66 11.19 8.49
N LEU A 47 4.70 10.78 9.76
CA LEU A 47 3.68 11.06 10.76
C LEU A 47 4.17 12.14 11.71
N HIS A 48 3.53 13.29 11.70
CA HIS A 48 3.84 14.39 12.61
C HIS A 48 3.07 14.21 13.92
N ARG A 49 3.77 13.89 15.01
CA ARG A 49 3.15 13.67 16.32
C ARG A 49 3.53 14.79 17.29
N GLY A 50 2.52 15.46 17.85
CA GLY A 50 2.73 16.49 18.87
C GLY A 50 1.41 17.10 19.34
N LYS A 51 1.40 17.70 20.53
CA LYS A 51 0.21 18.36 21.10
C LYS A 51 0.01 19.77 20.55
N ASN A 52 1.10 20.40 20.09
CA ASN A 52 1.14 21.74 19.51
C ASN A 52 1.84 21.69 18.15
N VAL A 53 1.45 22.56 17.22
CA VAL A 53 2.02 22.64 15.86
C VAL A 53 3.53 22.93 15.86
N GLY A 54 4.07 23.55 16.92
CA GLY A 54 5.51 23.85 17.06
C GLY A 54 6.38 22.71 17.58
N ASP A 55 5.79 21.67 18.19
CA ASP A 55 6.52 20.52 18.80
C ASP A 55 6.26 19.21 18.03
N LEU A 56 5.86 19.30 16.76
CA LEU A 56 5.60 18.14 15.93
C LEU A 56 6.92 17.43 15.63
N THR A 57 7.16 16.28 16.27
CA THR A 57 8.27 15.40 15.89
C THR A 57 7.83 14.54 14.71
N PRO A 58 8.52 14.61 13.55
CA PRO A 58 8.21 13.76 12.42
C PRO A 58 8.74 12.35 12.69
N LEU A 59 7.86 11.36 12.64
CA LEU A 59 8.22 9.94 12.61
C LEU A 59 8.18 9.47 11.16
N SER A 60 9.28 8.90 10.69
CA SER A 60 9.39 8.34 9.35
C SER A 60 9.12 6.84 9.37
N TYR A 61 8.31 6.39 8.41
CA TYR A 61 8.01 4.99 8.17
C TYR A 61 8.22 4.68 6.69
N ASP A 62 9.01 3.65 6.41
CA ASP A 62 9.30 3.23 5.04
C ASP A 62 8.50 1.96 4.70
N PHE A 63 8.01 1.93 3.47
CA PHE A 63 7.15 0.90 2.89
C PHE A 63 7.58 0.63 1.45
N ASP A 64 7.20 -0.51 0.88
CA ASP A 64 7.45 -0.81 -0.53
C ASP A 64 6.71 0.17 -1.46
N ARG A 65 5.52 0.62 -1.02
CA ARG A 65 4.80 1.73 -1.65
C ARG A 65 3.78 2.33 -0.70
N VAL A 66 3.58 3.63 -0.81
CA VAL A 66 2.56 4.42 -0.10
C VAL A 66 1.55 4.95 -1.11
N PHE A 67 0.29 4.59 -0.89
CA PHE A 67 -0.88 5.05 -1.63
C PHE A 67 -1.55 6.17 -0.83
N ASP A 68 -1.66 7.34 -1.45
CA ASP A 68 -2.35 8.47 -0.86
C ASP A 68 -3.89 8.29 -0.89
N SER A 69 -4.60 9.25 -0.30
CA SER A 69 -6.07 9.25 -0.29
C SER A 69 -6.72 9.37 -1.68
N GLN A 70 -5.97 9.76 -2.72
CA GLN A 70 -6.46 9.93 -4.08
C GLN A 70 -6.26 8.66 -4.92
N ALA A 71 -5.39 7.75 -4.48
CA ALA A 71 -5.17 6.47 -5.14
C ALA A 71 -6.47 5.66 -5.26
N SER A 72 -6.80 5.29 -6.50
CA SER A 72 -7.96 4.49 -6.83
C SER A 72 -7.73 3.01 -6.48
N GLN A 73 -8.79 2.20 -6.58
CA GLN A 73 -8.65 0.75 -6.46
C GLN A 73 -7.88 0.15 -7.62
N ASP A 74 -8.01 0.73 -8.81
CA ASP A 74 -7.31 0.28 -10.00
C ASP A 74 -5.80 0.52 -9.86
N ASP A 75 -5.40 1.67 -9.29
CA ASP A 75 -3.99 1.96 -9.00
C ASP A 75 -3.38 0.96 -8.02
N LEU A 76 -4.15 0.54 -7.01
CA LEU A 76 -3.74 -0.44 -6.02
C LEU A 76 -3.68 -1.85 -6.63
N TYR A 77 -4.65 -2.20 -7.48
CA TYR A 77 -4.65 -3.49 -8.19
C TYR A 77 -3.50 -3.58 -9.18
N ALA A 78 -3.19 -2.52 -9.93
CA ALA A 78 -2.08 -2.50 -10.88
C ALA A 78 -0.73 -2.81 -10.21
N GLU A 79 -0.53 -2.38 -8.96
CA GLU A 79 0.67 -2.73 -8.19
C GLU A 79 0.68 -4.19 -7.72
N LEU A 80 -0.50 -4.76 -7.44
CA LEU A 80 -0.67 -6.13 -6.96
C LEU A 80 -0.91 -7.15 -8.08
N GLU A 81 -1.09 -6.72 -9.32
CA GLU A 81 -1.47 -7.55 -10.46
C GLU A 81 -0.51 -8.72 -10.64
N ASP A 82 0.79 -8.43 -10.62
CA ASP A 82 1.85 -9.45 -10.74
C ASP A 82 1.73 -10.51 -9.64
N VAL A 83 1.47 -10.09 -8.42
CA VAL A 83 1.31 -10.97 -7.25
C VAL A 83 0.05 -11.84 -7.41
N CYS A 84 -1.05 -11.25 -7.87
CA CYS A 84 -2.28 -11.99 -8.16
C CYS A 84 -2.10 -13.01 -9.30
N LEU A 85 -1.39 -12.65 -10.36
CA LEU A 85 -1.10 -13.55 -11.49
C LEU A 85 -0.21 -14.72 -11.09
N GLY A 86 0.65 -14.57 -10.08
CA GLY A 86 1.45 -15.66 -9.51
C GLY A 86 0.60 -16.86 -9.06
N VAL A 87 -0.64 -16.63 -8.63
CA VAL A 87 -1.56 -17.73 -8.27
C VAL A 87 -1.86 -18.63 -9.47
N LEU A 88 -1.99 -18.04 -10.67
CA LEU A 88 -2.25 -18.79 -11.91
C LEU A 88 -1.03 -19.61 -12.36
N ASP A 89 0.16 -19.19 -11.98
CA ASP A 89 1.41 -19.91 -12.22
C ASP A 89 1.71 -20.99 -11.17
N GLY A 90 0.82 -21.17 -10.18
CA GLY A 90 0.90 -22.24 -9.16
C GLY A 90 1.57 -21.81 -7.85
N TYR A 91 1.71 -20.51 -7.60
CA TYR A 91 2.28 -19.99 -6.37
C TYR A 91 1.22 -19.72 -5.30
N ASN A 92 1.59 -19.97 -4.04
CA ASN A 92 0.76 -19.61 -2.90
C ASN A 92 0.98 -18.14 -2.55
N VAL A 93 -0.08 -17.34 -2.67
CA VAL A 93 -0.06 -15.91 -2.43
C VAL A 93 -1.01 -15.58 -1.28
N CYS A 94 -0.59 -14.67 -0.41
CA CYS A 94 -1.40 -14.18 0.69
C CYS A 94 -1.42 -12.64 0.69
N ILE A 95 -2.62 -12.06 0.65
CA ILE A 95 -2.82 -10.60 0.76
C ILE A 95 -3.57 -10.34 2.06
N LEU A 96 -2.96 -9.52 2.93
CA LEU A 96 -3.50 -9.17 4.24
C LEU A 96 -3.75 -7.67 4.31
N ALA A 97 -4.97 -7.28 4.68
CA ALA A 97 -5.30 -5.89 5.00
C ALA A 97 -5.28 -5.68 6.51
N TYR A 98 -4.38 -4.82 6.99
CA TYR A 98 -4.21 -4.49 8.40
C TYR A 98 -4.56 -3.03 8.70
N GLY A 99 -5.15 -2.76 9.86
CA GLY A 99 -5.52 -1.41 10.30
C GLY A 99 -6.73 -1.35 11.23
N GLN A 100 -6.97 -0.20 11.86
CA GLN A 100 -8.12 0.03 12.76
C GLN A 100 -9.47 -0.06 12.00
N SER A 101 -10.58 -0.28 12.72
CA SER A 101 -11.92 -0.17 12.12
C SER A 101 -12.10 1.19 11.42
N GLY A 102 -12.78 1.21 10.27
CA GLY A 102 -12.98 2.43 9.47
C GLY A 102 -11.84 2.84 8.53
N THR A 103 -10.65 2.22 8.63
CA THR A 103 -9.49 2.57 7.76
C THR A 103 -9.55 1.99 6.34
N GLY A 104 -10.70 1.44 5.92
CA GLY A 104 -10.88 0.97 4.56
C GLY A 104 -10.37 -0.44 4.24
N LYS A 105 -10.03 -1.30 5.22
CA LYS A 105 -9.62 -2.71 4.97
C LYS A 105 -10.59 -3.47 4.06
N THR A 106 -11.88 -3.48 4.42
CA THR A 106 -12.93 -4.16 3.65
C THR A 106 -13.04 -3.58 2.24
N ARG A 107 -12.97 -2.26 2.12
CA ARG A 107 -12.95 -1.58 0.82
C ARG A 107 -11.76 -2.03 0.00
N THR A 108 -10.54 -2.04 0.56
CA THR A 108 -9.33 -2.47 -0.16
C THR A 108 -9.44 -3.89 -0.71
N ILE A 109 -10.02 -4.83 0.04
CA ILE A 109 -10.09 -6.24 -0.38
C ILE A 109 -11.31 -6.53 -1.27
N LEU A 110 -12.49 -6.02 -0.91
CA LEU A 110 -13.75 -6.36 -1.58
C LEU A 110 -14.23 -5.30 -2.58
N GLY A 111 -13.60 -4.14 -2.62
CA GLY A 111 -14.07 -3.00 -3.40
C GLY A 111 -15.26 -2.30 -2.74
N ASP A 112 -16.01 -1.55 -3.55
CA ASP A 112 -17.22 -0.89 -3.11
C ASP A 112 -18.37 -1.92 -3.11
N VAL A 113 -18.87 -2.23 -1.91
CA VAL A 113 -20.01 -3.14 -1.73
C VAL A 113 -21.27 -2.38 -2.12
N LYS A 114 -21.86 -2.73 -3.27
CA LYS A 114 -23.20 -2.27 -3.68
C LYS A 114 -24.29 -2.99 -2.90
#